data_AF-A0A6B0SS36-F1
#
_entry.id   AF-A0A6B0SS36-F1
#
_cell.length_a   1.000
_cell.length_b   1.000
_cell.length_c   1.000
_cell.angle_alpha   90.00
_cell.angle_beta   90.00
_cell.angle_gamma   90.00
#
_symmetry.space_group_name_H-M   'P 1'
#
loop_
_entity.id
_entity.type
_entity.pdbx_description
1 polymer ?
#
loop_
_entity_poly.entity_id
_entity_poly.type
_entity_poly.pdbx_seq_one_letter_code
_entity_poly.pdbx_strand_id
1 'polypeptide(L)'
;MCGPADGIGPLGVRVAVLDTGGQRTAYVLVDGNNMEPGLREELMDALGDVDHAEVMTTDTHIVNTVESTNQVGGAIDWDELRALVADLAEEAVADLEPVEAGMASERAEVTVFGNDRTETLASHANAVIAMGGAVAALAVLATVAISMLIFFLT
;
A
#
# COMPACT_ATOMS: atom_id res chain seq x y z
N MET A 1 -20.16 -0.71 5.73
CA MET A 1 -19.10 -1.12 6.70
C MET A 1 -17.89 -1.43 5.85
N CYS A 2 -16.99 -0.45 5.71
CA CYS A 2 -15.76 -0.58 4.93
C CYS A 2 -14.87 -1.63 5.59
N GLY A 3 -14.55 -2.70 4.86
CA GLY A 3 -13.65 -3.76 5.32
C GLY A 3 -12.41 -3.88 4.44
N PRO A 4 -11.55 -4.88 4.71
CA PRO A 4 -10.31 -5.06 3.94
C PRO A 4 -10.54 -5.25 2.44
N ALA A 5 -11.69 -5.82 2.05
CA ALA A 5 -12.08 -5.98 0.65
C ALA A 5 -12.39 -4.64 -0.05
N ASP A 6 -12.69 -3.60 0.71
CA ASP A 6 -13.02 -2.26 0.21
C ASP A 6 -11.81 -1.30 0.26
N GLY A 7 -10.64 -1.80 0.69
CA GLY A 7 -9.40 -1.01 0.79
C GLY A 7 -9.13 -0.41 2.17
N ILE A 8 -9.94 -0.74 3.18
CA ILE A 8 -9.79 -0.26 4.57
C ILE A 8 -9.48 -1.40 5.52
N GLY A 9 -8.35 -1.32 6.20
CA GLY A 9 -7.92 -2.27 7.21
C GLY A 9 -8.76 -2.18 8.51
N PRO A 10 -8.58 -3.15 9.42
CA PRO A 10 -9.39 -3.27 10.63
C PRO A 10 -9.21 -2.13 11.63
N LEU A 11 -8.15 -1.30 11.51
CA LEU A 11 -7.97 -0.13 12.37
C LEU A 11 -8.76 1.09 11.89
N GLY A 12 -9.34 1.03 10.68
CA GLY A 12 -10.24 2.03 10.13
C GLY A 12 -9.56 3.37 9.84
N VAL A 13 -10.33 4.45 9.94
CA VAL A 13 -9.85 5.83 9.83
C VAL A 13 -9.70 6.41 11.23
N ARG A 14 -8.60 7.11 11.49
CA ARG A 14 -8.34 7.81 12.76
C ARG A 14 -7.97 9.24 12.49
N VAL A 15 -8.53 10.16 13.28
CA VAL A 15 -8.22 11.59 13.20
C VAL A 15 -7.69 12.04 14.55
N ALA A 16 -6.62 12.82 14.54
CA ALA A 16 -6.09 13.51 15.71
C ALA A 16 -5.92 14.99 15.37
N VAL A 17 -6.33 15.88 16.27
CA VAL A 17 -6.14 17.32 16.12
C VAL A 17 -5.22 17.80 17.23
N LEU A 18 -4.17 18.53 16.86
CA LEU A 18 -3.25 19.16 17.79
C LEU A 18 -3.40 20.68 17.70
N ASP A 19 -3.73 21.33 18.82
CA ASP A 19 -3.68 22.79 18.96
C ASP A 19 -2.39 23.17 19.70
N THR A 20 -1.43 23.72 18.96
CA THR A 20 -0.15 24.15 19.53
C THR A 20 0.20 25.54 19.01
N GLY A 21 0.57 26.45 19.91
CA GLY A 21 0.91 27.83 19.53
C GLY A 21 -0.25 28.61 18.88
N GLY A 22 -1.50 28.20 19.11
CA GLY A 22 -2.69 28.80 18.49
C GLY A 22 -2.92 28.36 17.05
N GLN A 23 -2.32 27.24 16.64
CA GLN A 23 -2.49 26.63 15.33
C GLN A 23 -3.03 25.21 15.50
N ARG A 24 -4.13 24.91 14.82
CA ARG A 24 -4.73 23.58 14.78
C ARG A 24 -4.23 22.80 13.57
N THR A 25 -3.64 21.64 13.82
CA THR A 25 -3.20 20.70 12.80
C THR A 25 -3.95 19.38 12.93
N ALA A 26 -4.65 18.96 11.87
CA ALA A 26 -5.29 17.65 11.78
C ALA A 26 -4.36 16.62 11.13
N TYR A 27 -4.28 15.44 11.74
CA TYR A 27 -3.67 14.25 11.18
C TYR A 27 -4.75 13.20 10.95
N VAL A 28 -4.99 12.85 9.70
CA VAL A 28 -5.89 11.78 9.29
C VAL A 28 -5.05 10.57 8.89
N LEU A 29 -5.22 9.45 9.59
CA LEU A 29 -4.56 8.20 9.29
C LEU A 29 -5.60 7.17 8.84
N VAL A 30 -5.51 6.76 7.59
CA VAL A 30 -6.37 5.71 7.02
C VAL A 30 -5.61 4.38 7.05
N ASP A 31 -6.17 3.37 7.70
CA ASP A 31 -5.62 2.03 7.64
C ASP A 31 -5.86 1.45 6.25
N GLY A 32 -4.85 1.47 5.39
CA GLY A 32 -4.98 1.17 3.98
C GLY A 32 -3.61 1.12 3.31
N ASN A 33 -3.58 0.87 2.00
CA ASN A 33 -2.36 0.84 1.21
C ASN A 33 -2.47 1.81 0.03
N ASN A 34 -1.78 2.94 0.11
CA ASN A 34 -1.92 4.05 -0.83
C ASN A 34 -3.37 4.55 -0.96
N MET A 35 -3.56 5.54 -1.81
CA MET A 35 -4.84 6.22 -2.02
C MET A 35 -5.01 6.55 -3.49
N GLU A 36 -6.24 6.52 -3.99
CA GLU A 36 -6.53 6.96 -5.35
C GLU A 36 -6.06 8.41 -5.58
N PRO A 37 -5.49 8.72 -6.77
CA PRO A 37 -5.01 10.07 -7.06
C PRO A 37 -6.11 11.13 -6.90
N GLY A 38 -5.82 12.21 -6.16
CA GLY A 38 -6.76 13.32 -5.91
C GLY A 38 -7.63 13.14 -4.66
N LEU A 39 -7.79 11.91 -4.16
CA LEU A 39 -8.62 11.68 -2.97
C LEU A 39 -8.01 12.32 -1.72
N ARG A 40 -6.66 12.38 -1.63
CA ARG A 40 -5.97 13.02 -0.51
C ARG A 40 -6.42 14.48 -0.37
N GLU A 41 -6.46 15.21 -1.48
CA GLU A 41 -6.90 16.60 -1.54
C GLU A 41 -8.36 16.74 -1.17
N GLU A 42 -9.24 15.88 -1.69
CA GLU A 42 -10.67 15.89 -1.35
C GLU A 42 -10.94 15.64 0.14
N LEU A 43 -10.13 14.79 0.78
CA LEU A 43 -10.18 14.54 2.23
C LEU A 43 -9.63 15.70 3.04
N MET A 44 -8.57 16.37 2.57
CA MET A 44 -8.06 17.59 3.21
C MET A 44 -9.11 18.71 3.15
N ASP A 45 -9.79 18.87 2.01
CA ASP A 45 -10.85 19.87 1.82
C ASP A 45 -12.12 19.58 2.64
N ALA A 46 -12.33 18.33 3.06
CA ALA A 46 -13.44 17.95 3.93
C ALA A 46 -13.19 18.32 5.40
N LEU A 47 -11.94 18.61 5.78
CA LEU A 47 -11.60 19.01 7.14
C LEU A 47 -12.04 20.46 7.39
N GLY A 48 -12.82 20.66 8.47
CA GLY A 48 -13.39 21.95 8.82
C GLY A 48 -12.39 22.93 9.45
N ASP A 49 -12.60 23.28 10.72
CA ASP A 49 -11.92 24.37 11.44
C ASP A 49 -10.48 24.01 11.87
N VAL A 50 -9.60 23.75 10.89
CA VAL A 50 -8.18 23.46 11.06
C VAL A 50 -7.31 24.30 10.15
N ASP A 51 -6.14 24.73 10.61
CA ASP A 51 -5.21 25.55 9.84
C ASP A 51 -4.36 24.71 8.88
N HIS A 52 -4.03 23.50 9.30
CA HIS A 52 -3.20 22.55 8.58
C HIS A 52 -3.76 21.14 8.67
N ALA A 53 -3.52 20.35 7.63
CA ALA A 53 -3.96 18.97 7.54
C ALA A 53 -2.91 18.10 6.86
N GLU A 54 -2.75 16.88 7.35
CA GLU A 54 -2.01 15.82 6.68
C GLU A 54 -2.84 14.53 6.68
N VAL A 55 -3.01 13.96 5.49
CA VAL A 55 -3.73 12.70 5.28
C VAL A 55 -2.73 11.64 4.84
N MET A 56 -2.69 10.51 5.56
CA MET A 56 -1.70 9.44 5.39
C MET A 56 -2.35 8.07 5.39
N THR A 57 -1.64 7.07 4.85
CA THR A 57 -2.00 5.65 4.96
C THR A 57 -1.02 4.90 5.85
N THR A 58 -1.48 3.82 6.48
CA THR A 58 -0.65 2.99 7.38
C THR A 58 0.29 2.04 6.63
N ASP A 59 -0.08 1.64 5.42
CA ASP A 59 0.62 0.67 4.56
C ASP A 59 0.99 -0.63 5.31
N THR A 60 0.08 -1.14 6.16
CA THR A 60 0.29 -2.38 6.94
C THR A 60 0.25 -3.66 6.09
N HIS A 61 0.05 -3.55 4.77
CA HIS A 61 -0.16 -4.63 3.80
C HIS A 61 -1.38 -5.54 4.06
N ILE A 62 -2.19 -5.26 5.08
CA ILE A 62 -3.34 -6.11 5.45
C ILE A 62 -4.45 -6.09 4.39
N VAL A 63 -4.53 -5.00 3.63
CA VAL A 63 -5.50 -4.83 2.54
C VAL A 63 -4.95 -5.28 1.19
N ASN A 64 -3.68 -5.72 1.10
CA ASN A 64 -3.12 -6.15 -0.17
C ASN A 64 -3.76 -7.46 -0.61
N THR A 65 -4.41 -7.44 -1.77
CA THR A 65 -4.99 -8.64 -2.38
C THR A 65 -4.06 -9.22 -3.44
N VAL A 66 -4.41 -10.38 -3.98
CA VAL A 66 -3.66 -11.04 -5.07
C VAL A 66 -3.65 -10.14 -6.32
N GLU A 67 -4.74 -9.40 -6.53
CA GLU A 67 -4.78 -8.28 -7.46
C GLU A 67 -4.14 -7.10 -6.72
N SER A 68 -2.98 -6.66 -7.17
CA SER A 68 -2.13 -5.65 -6.48
C SER A 68 -2.77 -4.26 -6.32
N THR A 69 -4.08 -4.14 -6.51
CA THR A 69 -4.88 -2.92 -6.55
C THR A 69 -6.01 -3.04 -5.54
N ASN A 70 -5.84 -2.44 -4.37
CA ASN A 70 -6.87 -2.28 -3.35
C ASN A 70 -6.58 -1.02 -2.51
N GLN A 71 -6.42 0.09 -3.22
CA GLN A 71 -6.08 1.39 -2.64
C GLN A 71 -7.31 2.00 -1.95
N VAL A 72 -7.06 2.88 -0.99
CA VAL A 72 -8.13 3.68 -0.38
C VAL A 72 -8.81 4.50 -1.49
N GLY A 73 -10.13 4.38 -1.59
CA GLY A 73 -10.93 5.08 -2.62
C GLY A 73 -11.14 4.32 -3.92
N GLY A 74 -10.58 3.11 -4.08
CA GLY A 74 -10.80 2.29 -5.27
C GLY A 74 -12.17 1.60 -5.31
N ALA A 75 -12.66 1.16 -4.15
CA ALA A 75 -13.96 0.50 -3.99
C ALA A 75 -14.96 1.30 -3.14
N ILE A 76 -14.45 2.18 -2.28
CA ILE A 76 -15.26 3.01 -1.37
C ILE A 76 -15.68 4.30 -2.08
N ASP A 77 -16.92 4.69 -1.84
CA ASP A 77 -17.44 5.97 -2.31
C ASP A 77 -16.73 7.14 -1.62
N TRP A 78 -16.29 8.11 -2.42
CA TRP A 78 -15.48 9.22 -1.90
C TRP A 78 -16.30 10.16 -1.01
N ASP A 79 -17.59 10.35 -1.29
CA ASP A 79 -18.44 11.19 -0.46
C ASP A 79 -18.70 10.52 0.90
N GLU A 80 -18.87 9.19 0.93
CA GLU A 80 -18.95 8.44 2.19
C GLU A 80 -17.66 8.58 3.02
N LEU A 81 -16.49 8.47 2.39
CA LEU A 81 -15.21 8.62 3.09
C LEU A 81 -14.98 10.06 3.57
N ARG A 82 -15.35 11.07 2.77
CA ARG A 82 -15.27 12.48 3.16
C ARG A 82 -16.15 12.79 4.35
N ALA A 83 -17.39 12.31 4.33
CA ALA A 83 -18.32 12.49 5.45
C ALA A 83 -17.76 11.86 6.73
N LEU A 84 -17.23 10.64 6.64
CA LEU A 84 -16.59 9.97 7.77
C LEU A 84 -15.40 10.77 8.33
N VAL A 85 -14.53 11.28 7.46
CA VAL A 85 -13.35 12.07 7.88
C VAL A 85 -13.78 13.39 8.51
N ALA A 86 -14.79 14.07 7.97
CA ALA A 86 -15.33 15.31 8.53
C ALA A 86 -15.93 15.06 9.92
N ASP A 87 -16.76 14.03 10.09
CA ASP A 87 -17.36 13.68 11.37
C ASP A 87 -16.29 13.38 12.44
N LEU A 88 -15.28 12.57 12.09
CA LEU A 88 -14.16 12.24 12.99
C LEU A 88 -13.31 13.47 13.34
N ALA A 89 -13.17 14.42 12.41
CA ALA A 89 -12.46 15.67 12.67
C ALA A 89 -13.24 16.58 13.62
N GLU A 90 -14.56 16.68 13.47
CA GLU A 90 -15.42 17.41 14.40
C GLU A 90 -15.35 16.82 15.82
N GLU A 91 -15.40 15.48 15.93
CA GLU A 91 -15.22 14.78 17.21
C GLU A 91 -13.85 15.07 17.83
N ALA A 92 -12.77 15.01 17.04
CA ALA A 92 -11.42 15.28 17.51
C ALA A 92 -11.21 16.74 17.96
N VAL A 93 -11.85 17.71 17.28
CA VAL A 93 -11.83 19.12 17.71
C VAL A 93 -12.61 19.31 19.01
N ALA A 94 -13.75 18.64 19.16
CA ALA A 94 -14.56 18.71 20.37
C ALA A 94 -13.89 18.10 21.61
N ASP A 95 -12.95 17.16 21.40
CA ASP A 95 -12.20 16.46 22.46
C ASP A 95 -10.84 17.13 22.80
N LEU A 96 -10.59 18.35 22.33
CA LEU A 96 -9.35 19.06 22.65
C LEU A 96 -9.23 19.39 24.14
N GLU A 97 -8.15 18.91 24.76
CA GLU A 97 -7.79 19.22 26.14
C GLU A 97 -6.27 19.43 26.30
N PRO A 98 -5.82 20.10 27.39
CA PRO A 98 -4.39 20.23 27.67
C PRO A 98 -3.72 18.88 27.93
N VAL A 99 -2.73 18.53 27.12
CA VAL A 99 -1.95 17.28 27.23
C VAL A 99 -0.45 17.54 27.25
N GLU A 100 0.32 16.57 27.75
CA GLU A 100 1.79 16.55 27.63
C GLU A 100 2.21 15.52 26.59
N ALA A 101 3.11 15.91 25.69
CA ALA A 101 3.68 15.01 24.69
C ALA A 101 4.92 14.29 25.24
N GLY A 102 5.01 12.98 25.02
CA GLY A 102 6.18 12.16 25.35
C GLY A 102 6.61 11.32 24.15
N MET A 103 7.91 11.04 24.03
CA MET A 103 8.47 10.18 23.00
C MET A 103 9.37 9.12 23.64
N ALA A 104 9.22 7.87 23.20
CA ALA A 104 10.11 6.78 23.53
C ALA A 104 10.58 6.10 22.24
N SER A 105 11.84 5.66 22.23
CA SER A 105 12.42 4.94 21.11
C SER A 105 13.05 3.65 21.61
N GLU A 106 12.79 2.55 20.92
CA GLU A 106 13.39 1.26 21.18
C GLU A 106 14.12 0.76 19.93
N ARG A 107 15.14 -0.07 20.12
CA ARG A 107 15.83 -0.75 19.01
C ARG A 107 15.34 -2.18 18.94
N ALA A 108 14.70 -2.53 17.83
CA ALA A 108 14.37 -3.91 17.50
C ALA A 108 15.48 -4.51 16.63
N GLU A 109 15.98 -5.68 17.00
CA GLU A 109 16.83 -6.48 16.13
C GLU A 109 15.95 -7.21 15.11
N VAL A 110 16.12 -6.91 13.82
CA VAL A 110 15.33 -7.49 12.74
C VAL A 110 16.28 -8.22 11.78
N THR A 111 15.99 -9.49 11.50
CA THR A 111 16.73 -10.23 10.46
C THR A 111 16.13 -9.91 9.10
N VAL A 112 16.83 -9.10 8.32
CA VAL A 112 16.45 -8.79 6.93
C VAL A 112 17.25 -9.64 5.94
N PHE A 113 16.73 -9.78 4.72
CA PHE A 113 17.53 -10.28 3.61
C PHE A 113 18.65 -9.25 3.35
N GLY A 114 19.88 -9.60 3.71
CA GLY A 114 21.05 -8.77 3.43
C GLY A 114 21.22 -8.50 1.93
N ASN A 115 21.90 -7.40 1.57
CA ASN A 115 22.05 -6.92 0.20
C ASN A 115 22.50 -8.02 -0.79
N ASP A 116 23.39 -8.91 -0.34
CA ASP A 116 23.93 -10.03 -1.14
C ASP A 116 22.83 -10.95 -1.69
N ARG A 117 21.71 -11.11 -0.97
CA ARG A 117 20.62 -11.99 -1.41
C ARG A 117 19.77 -11.36 -2.52
N THR A 118 19.61 -10.04 -2.52
CA THR A 118 18.94 -9.32 -3.61
C THR A 118 19.76 -9.39 -4.90
N GLU A 119 21.08 -9.19 -4.80
CA GLU A 119 22.00 -9.38 -5.93
C GLU A 119 22.01 -10.82 -6.43
N THR A 120 21.95 -11.79 -5.52
CA THR A 120 21.86 -13.21 -5.88
C THR A 120 20.58 -13.49 -6.68
N LEU A 121 19.42 -12.99 -6.24
CA LEU A 121 18.15 -13.14 -6.97
C LEU A 121 18.21 -12.51 -8.37
N ALA A 122 18.75 -11.30 -8.49
CA ALA A 122 18.93 -10.64 -9.77
C ALA A 122 19.88 -11.42 -10.71
N SER A 123 20.98 -11.97 -10.17
CA SER A 123 21.94 -12.76 -10.95
C SER A 123 21.33 -14.07 -11.47
N HIS A 124 20.50 -14.75 -10.67
CA HIS A 124 19.75 -15.93 -11.10
C HIS A 124 18.77 -15.60 -12.22
N ALA A 125 18.00 -14.51 -12.09
CA ALA A 125 17.09 -14.07 -13.15
C ALA A 125 17.83 -13.79 -14.46
N ASN A 126 18.95 -13.06 -14.40
CA ASN A 126 19.78 -12.77 -15.57
C ASN A 126 20.36 -14.04 -16.20
N ALA A 127 20.82 -15.00 -15.38
CA ALA A 127 21.33 -16.28 -15.88
C ALA A 127 20.24 -17.07 -16.62
N VAL A 128 19.03 -17.14 -16.07
CA VAL A 128 17.88 -17.82 -16.72
C VAL A 128 17.51 -17.13 -18.03
N ILE A 129 17.45 -15.79 -18.06
CA ILE A 129 17.16 -15.02 -19.27
C ILE A 129 18.23 -15.27 -20.34
N ALA A 130 19.50 -15.26 -19.97
CA ALA A 130 20.61 -15.48 -20.89
C ALA A 130 20.62 -16.90 -21.49
N MET A 131 20.25 -17.92 -20.70
CA MET A 131 20.15 -19.31 -21.16
C MET A 131 18.86 -19.59 -21.96
N GLY A 132 17.84 -18.76 -21.83
CA GLY A 132 16.50 -18.99 -22.40
C GLY A 132 16.51 -19.22 -23.91
N GLY A 133 17.30 -18.46 -24.66
CA GLY A 133 17.40 -18.60 -26.12
C GLY A 133 17.96 -19.96 -26.55
N ALA A 134 19.00 -20.44 -25.88
CA ALA A 134 19.61 -21.75 -26.17
C ALA A 134 18.67 -22.90 -25.82
N VAL A 135 18.00 -22.83 -24.66
CA VAL A 135 17.00 -23.82 -24.24
C VAL A 135 15.82 -23.85 -25.21
N ALA A 136 15.32 -22.69 -25.63
CA ALA A 136 14.23 -22.61 -26.62
C ALA A 136 14.63 -23.21 -27.97
N ALA A 137 15.83 -22.92 -28.47
CA ALA A 137 16.33 -23.48 -29.72
C ALA A 137 16.45 -25.02 -29.65
N LEU A 138 16.97 -25.54 -28.54
CA LEU A 138 17.05 -26.99 -28.28
C LEU A 138 15.66 -27.64 -28.25
N ALA A 139 14.69 -27.02 -27.58
CA ALA A 139 13.32 -27.52 -27.52
C ALA A 139 12.67 -27.56 -28.91
N VAL A 140 12.84 -26.50 -29.71
CA VAL A 140 12.35 -26.46 -31.10
C VAL A 140 13.01 -27.55 -31.95
N LEU A 141 14.34 -27.68 -31.87
CA LEU A 141 15.09 -28.66 -32.65
C LEU A 141 14.70 -30.10 -32.27
N ALA A 142 14.54 -30.38 -30.98
CA ALA A 142 14.06 -31.67 -30.50
C ALA A 142 12.64 -31.97 -31.01
N THR A 143 11.74 -30.97 -30.98
CA THR A 143 10.37 -31.12 -31.48
C THR A 143 10.34 -31.42 -32.98
N VAL A 144 11.13 -30.71 -33.78
CA VAL A 144 11.26 -30.96 -35.23
C VAL A 144 11.85 -32.34 -35.49
N ALA A 145 12.91 -32.74 -34.78
CA ALA A 145 13.54 -34.03 -34.94
C ALA A 145 12.59 -35.19 -34.61
N ILE A 146 11.85 -35.09 -33.50
CA ILE A 146 10.83 -36.09 -33.12
C ILE A 146 9.72 -36.14 -34.19
N SER A 147 9.27 -34.99 -34.68
CA SER A 147 8.24 -34.93 -35.73
C SER A 147 8.69 -35.61 -37.03
N MET A 148 9.93 -35.37 -37.45
CA MET A 148 10.53 -36.03 -38.62
C MET A 148 10.67 -37.54 -38.40
N LEU A 149 11.14 -37.96 -37.21
CA LEU A 149 11.30 -39.36 -36.86
C LEU A 149 9.97 -40.11 -36.94
N ILE A 150 8.90 -39.54 -36.38
CA ILE A 150 7.55 -40.10 -36.48
C ILE A 150 7.12 -40.19 -37.95
N PHE A 151 7.21 -39.10 -38.70
CA PHE A 151 6.81 -39.05 -40.11
C PHE A 151 7.50 -40.11 -41.00
N PHE A 152 8.76 -40.47 -40.71
CA PHE A 152 9.48 -41.47 -41.49
C PHE A 152 9.32 -42.91 -40.98
N LEU A 153 8.90 -43.12 -39.72
CA LEU A 153 8.74 -44.44 -39.11
C LEU A 153 7.28 -44.94 -39.05
N THR A 154 6.30 -44.07 -39.24
CA THR A 154 4.87 -44.40 -39.36
C THR A 154 4.33 -43.93 -40.69
#